data_AF-A0A4Q3RZ20-F1
#
_entry.id   AF-A0A4Q3RZ20-F1
#
_cell.length_a   1.000
_cell.length_b   1.000
_cell.length_c   1.000
_cell.angle_alpha   90.00
_cell.angle_beta   90.00
_cell.angle_gamma   90.00
#
_symmetry.space_group_name_H-M   'P 1'
#
loop_
_entity.id
_entity.type
_entity.pdbx_description
1 polymer ?
#
loop_
_entity_poly.entity_id
_entity_poly.type
_entity_poly.pdbx_seq_one_letter_code
_entity_poly.pdbx_strand_id
1 'polypeptide(L)' 'LTMLERQSGRKYTEEQRTIYKTMGGAAQLDQNYSVFGEVESGLEVIGKIANAPRDGNNRPFGDVRMRMEIMQ' A
#
# COMPACT_ATOMS: atom_id res chain seq x y z
N LEU A 1 -10.01 2.31 -12.99
CA LEU A 1 -10.05 3.76 -12.64
C LEU A 1 -11.42 4.39 -12.87
N THR A 2 -12.10 4.15 -14.01
CA THR A 2 -13.42 4.76 -14.30
C THR A 2 -14.49 4.58 -13.21
N MET A 3 -14.54 3.43 -12.54
CA MET A 3 -15.46 3.23 -11.40
C MET A 3 -15.05 4.06 -10.16
N LEU A 4 -13.75 4.17 -9.89
CA LEU A 4 -13.22 4.98 -8.77
C LEU A 4 -13.46 6.48 -9.00
N GLU A 5 -13.38 6.94 -10.24
CA GLU A 5 -13.71 8.34 -10.60
C GLU A 5 -15.18 8.66 -10.35
N ARG A 6 -16.08 7.73 -10.70
CA ARG A 6 -17.51 7.88 -10.42
C ARG A 6 -17.80 7.93 -8.92
N GLN A 7 -17.07 7.16 -8.12
CA GLN A 7 -17.26 7.10 -6.66
C GLN A 7 -16.64 8.30 -5.93
N SER A 8 -15.44 8.72 -6.34
CA SER A 8 -14.68 9.79 -5.67
C SER A 8 -14.97 11.19 -6.23
N GLY A 9 -15.62 11.28 -7.40
CA GLY A 9 -15.80 12.54 -8.14
C GLY A 9 -14.51 13.10 -8.74
N ARG A 10 -13.38 12.41 -8.57
CA ARG A 10 -12.06 12.82 -9.08
C ARG A 10 -11.87 12.32 -10.51
N LYS A 11 -11.13 13.06 -11.32
CA LYS A 11 -10.70 12.62 -12.65
C LYS A 11 -9.19 12.39 -12.64
N TYR A 12 -8.75 11.25 -13.16
CA TYR A 12 -7.33 10.96 -13.36
C TYR A 12 -6.88 11.44 -14.73
N THR A 13 -5.70 12.05 -14.80
CA THR A 13 -5.04 12.41 -16.06
C THR A 13 -4.64 11.16 -16.84
N GLU A 14 -4.41 11.29 -18.16
CA GLU A 14 -3.94 10.17 -18.97
C GLU A 14 -2.58 9.62 -18.51
N GLU A 15 -1.72 10.50 -17.99
CA GLU A 15 -0.44 10.13 -17.38
C GLU A 15 -0.66 9.27 -16.12
N GLN A 16 -1.49 9.73 -15.18
CA GLN A 16 -1.83 8.98 -13.97
C GLN A 16 -2.45 7.61 -14.31
N ARG A 17 -3.34 7.57 -15.30
CA ARG A 17 -3.93 6.32 -15.79
C ARG A 17 -2.88 5.37 -16.35
N THR A 18 -1.89 5.91 -17.05
CA THR A 18 -0.81 5.11 -17.64
C THR A 18 0.06 4.51 -16.54
N ILE A 19 0.48 5.31 -15.55
CA ILE A 19 1.26 4.83 -14.40
C ILE A 19 0.54 3.67 -13.69
N TYR A 20 -0.74 3.84 -13.34
CA TYR A 20 -1.50 2.78 -12.68
C TYR A 20 -1.70 1.51 -13.51
N LYS A 21 -1.66 1.60 -14.85
CA LYS A 21 -1.76 0.44 -15.74
C LYS A 21 -0.44 -0.30 -15.90
N THR A 22 0.69 0.41 -15.83
CA THR A 22 2.02 -0.17 -16.13
C THR A 22 2.79 -0.54 -14.87
N MET A 23 2.85 0.36 -13.90
CA MET A 23 3.60 0.19 -12.65
C MET A 23 2.71 -0.38 -11.52
N GLY A 24 1.39 -0.28 -11.66
CA GLY A 24 0.43 -0.66 -10.63
C GLY A 24 0.25 0.44 -9.58
N GLY A 25 -0.14 0.06 -8.37
CA GLY A 25 -0.42 0.98 -7.25
C GLY A 25 -1.87 0.92 -6.77
N ALA A 26 -2.20 1.80 -5.83
CA ALA A 26 -3.45 1.78 -5.08
C ALA A 26 -4.23 3.10 -5.25
N ALA A 27 -4.67 3.40 -6.47
CA ALA A 27 -5.35 4.66 -6.82
C ALA A 27 -6.54 5.01 -5.92
N GLN A 28 -7.23 4.02 -5.35
CA GLN A 28 -8.33 4.24 -4.41
C GLN A 28 -7.91 4.98 -3.11
N LEU A 29 -6.62 5.05 -2.81
CA LEU A 29 -6.06 5.73 -1.64
C LEU A 29 -5.67 7.20 -1.94
N ASP A 30 -5.66 7.61 -3.21
CA ASP A 30 -5.22 8.96 -3.60
C ASP A 30 -6.05 10.05 -2.94
N GLN A 31 -5.36 11.08 -2.45
CA GLN A 31 -5.91 12.23 -1.70
C GLN A 31 -6.63 11.87 -0.38
N ASN A 32 -6.66 10.59 -0.01
CA ASN A 32 -7.17 10.14 1.29
C ASN A 32 -6.02 9.83 2.27
N TYR A 33 -4.80 9.62 1.75
CA TYR A 33 -3.59 9.31 2.52
C TYR A 33 -2.40 10.16 2.07
N SER A 34 -1.54 10.54 3.01
CA SER A 34 -0.27 11.23 2.74
C SER A 34 0.86 10.21 2.73
N VAL A 35 1.69 10.24 1.67
CA VAL A 35 2.88 9.41 1.56
C VAL A 35 4.06 10.14 2.19
N PHE A 36 4.75 9.50 3.14
CA PHE A 36 5.89 10.09 3.87
C PHE A 36 7.21 9.32 3.68
N GLY A 37 7.20 8.22 2.92
CA GLY A 37 8.39 7.42 2.66
C GLY A 37 8.06 6.17 1.86
N GLU A 38 9.11 5.45 1.49
CA GLU A 38 9.05 4.16 0.81
C GLU A 38 10.02 3.16 1.44
N VAL A 39 9.85 1.88 1.12
CA VAL A 39 10.74 0.82 1.59
C VAL A 39 11.85 0.64 0.57
N GLU A 40 13.07 1.00 0.93
CA GLU A 40 14.24 0.87 0.05
C GLU A 40 14.77 -0.57 -0.02
N SER A 41 14.58 -1.38 1.03
CA SER A 41 15.06 -2.76 1.11
C SER A 41 14.19 -3.65 2.02
N GLY A 42 14.22 -4.96 1.81
CA GLY A 42 13.50 -5.93 2.64
C GLY A 42 12.03 -6.16 2.25
N LEU A 43 11.64 -5.94 0.99
CA LEU A 43 10.28 -6.21 0.51
C LEU A 43 9.84 -7.67 0.73
N GLU A 44 10.79 -8.62 0.71
CA GLU A 44 10.54 -10.02 1.02
C GLU A 44 10.13 -10.26 2.48
N VAL A 45 10.59 -9.41 3.42
CA VAL A 45 10.15 -9.46 4.83
C VAL A 45 8.68 -9.06 4.93
N ILE A 46 8.26 -8.02 4.20
CA ILE A 46 6.85 -7.62 4.11
C ILE A 46 6.00 -8.78 3.59
N GLY A 47 6.47 -9.48 2.55
CA GLY A 47 5.81 -10.66 2.01
C GLY A 47 5.64 -11.78 3.05
N LYS A 48 6.63 -12.02 3.90
CA LYS A 48 6.52 -12.99 5.01
C LYS A 48 5.49 -12.57 6.05
N ILE A 49 5.46 -11.29 6.44
CA ILE A 49 4.50 -10.75 7.41
C ILE A 49 3.06 -10.84 6.87
N ALA A 50 2.85 -10.46 5.61
CA ALA A 50 1.53 -10.49 4.96
C ALA A 50 0.92 -11.91 4.87
N ASN A 51 1.79 -12.93 4.78
CA ASN A 51 1.40 -14.34 4.72
C ASN A 51 1.39 -15.03 6.10
N ALA A 52 1.59 -14.30 7.20
CA ALA A 52 1.55 -14.87 8.53
C ALA A 52 0.16 -15.49 8.83
N PRO A 53 0.09 -16.70 9.43
CA PRO A 53 -1.16 -17.29 9.87
C PRO A 53 -1.93 -16.36 10.81
N ARG A 54 -3.21 -16.17 10.54
CA ARG A 54 -4.07 -15.18 11.21
C ARG A 54 -5.47 -15.72 11.47
N ASP A 55 -6.16 -15.08 12.40
CA ASP A 55 -7.56 -15.35 12.70
C ASP A 55 -8.52 -14.72 11.67
N GLY A 56 -9.83 -14.92 11.89
CA GLY A 56 -10.88 -14.36 11.01
C GLY A 56 -10.99 -12.83 11.01
N ASN A 57 -10.36 -12.15 11.96
CA ASN A 57 -10.30 -10.68 12.05
C ASN A 57 -8.99 -10.13 11.45
N ASN A 58 -8.22 -10.96 10.76
CA ASN A 58 -6.91 -10.66 10.20
C ASN A 58 -5.82 -10.35 11.25
N ARG A 59 -5.97 -10.79 12.51
CA ARG A 59 -4.90 -10.69 13.52
C ARG A 59 -3.96 -11.91 13.41
N PRO A 60 -2.63 -11.72 13.25
CA PRO A 60 -1.69 -12.82 13.31
C PRO A 60 -1.75 -13.59 14.64
N PHE A 61 -1.62 -14.91 14.60
CA PHE A 61 -1.63 -15.75 15.81
C PHE A 61 -0.40 -15.55 16.70
N GLY A 62 0.74 -15.20 16.08
CA GLY A 62 1.98 -14.87 16.77
C GLY A 62 2.33 -13.39 16.62
N ASP A 63 2.97 -12.83 17.64
CA ASP A 63 3.42 -11.43 17.63
C ASP A 63 4.51 -11.21 16.57
N VAL A 64 4.30 -10.21 15.72
CA VAL A 64 5.32 -9.69 14.80
C VAL A 64 5.90 -8.41 15.41
N ARG A 65 7.14 -8.46 15.89
CA ARG A 65 7.78 -7.36 16.63
C ARG A 65 8.66 -6.51 15.72
N MET A 66 8.64 -5.19 15.93
CA MET A 66 9.48 -4.23 15.21
C MET A 66 10.53 -3.63 16.16
N ARG A 67 11.74 -3.41 15.65
CA ARG A 67 12.77 -2.57 16.26
C ARG A 67 13.04 -1.41 15.30
N MET A 68 13.21 -0.21 15.84
CA MET A 68 13.41 1.01 15.04
C MET A 68 14.68 1.72 15.50
N GLU A 69 15.43 2.23 14.53
CA GLU A 69 16.61 3.06 14.70
C GLU A 69 16.50 4.22 13.71
N ILE A 70 16.86 5.42 14.14
CA ILE A 70 16.88 6.60 13.26
C ILE A 70 18.31 6.72 12.75
N MET A 71 18.46 6.67 11.42
CA MET A 71 19.75 6.92 10.78
C MET A 71 20.06 8.42 10.88
N GLN A 72 21.24 8.75 11.42
CA GLN A 72 21.75 10.13 11.52
C GLN A 72 22.55 10.52 10.29
#